data_AF-A0A1Y4ISX8-F1
#
_entry.id   AF-A0A1Y4ISX8-F1
#
_cell.length_a   1.000
_cell.length_b   1.000
_cell.length_c   1.000
_cell.angle_alpha   90.00
_cell.angle_beta   90.00
_cell.angle_gamma   90.00
#
_symmetry.space_group_name_H-M   'P 1'
#
loop_
_entity.id
_entity.type
_entity.pdbx_description
1 polymer ?
#
loop_
_entity_poly.entity_id
_entity_poly.type
_entity_poly.pdbx_seq_one_letter_code
_entity_poly.pdbx_strand_id
1 'polypeptide(L)'
;MKNFMANKPLGFRVTLVTMALSLVTALVYLAIYSSSRYMSWQAFGIMVAGVAVAAVLIGLKQVRFAPSALLLGDFLSLLFYVYYIYFYISSVATGIQFSGFPLEFFVNAVLYGLSLVLSIACVFMRQTIEE
;
A
#
# COMPACT_ATOMS: atom_id res chain seq x y z
N MET A 1 2.03 13.75 -22.18
CA MET A 1 2.39 13.36 -20.79
C MET A 1 3.34 14.34 -20.11
N LYS A 2 4.41 14.86 -20.75
CA LYS A 2 5.36 15.82 -20.14
C LYS A 2 4.72 17.08 -19.51
N ASN A 3 3.62 17.58 -20.08
CA ASN A 3 2.95 18.79 -19.58
C ASN A 3 1.99 18.57 -18.40
N PHE A 4 1.62 17.32 -18.07
CA PHE A 4 0.67 17.06 -16.97
C PHE A 4 1.34 17.14 -15.59
N MET A 5 2.64 16.84 -15.50
CA MET A 5 3.41 16.85 -14.25
C MET A 5 4.19 18.16 -14.00
N ALA A 6 4.44 18.96 -15.04
CA ALA A 6 5.33 20.12 -14.97
C ALA A 6 4.84 21.19 -13.97
N ASN A 7 3.52 21.40 -13.87
CA ASN A 7 2.90 22.39 -12.99
C ASN A 7 2.16 21.75 -11.78
N LYS A 8 2.54 20.54 -11.38
CA LYS A 8 1.92 19.86 -10.23
C LYS A 8 2.79 19.96 -8.99
N PRO A 9 2.19 20.20 -7.81
CA PRO A 9 2.93 20.34 -6.56
C PRO A 9 3.61 19.02 -6.19
N LEU A 10 4.63 19.11 -5.36
CA LEU A 10 5.44 17.96 -4.95
C LEU A 10 4.57 16.87 -4.29
N GLY A 11 3.58 17.25 -3.46
CA GLY A 11 2.63 16.31 -2.83
C GLY A 11 1.82 15.48 -3.82
N PHE A 12 1.43 16.06 -4.97
CA PHE A 12 0.72 15.33 -6.01
C PHE A 12 1.60 14.25 -6.66
N ARG A 13 2.89 14.57 -6.89
CA ARG A 13 3.85 13.61 -7.45
C ARG A 13 4.12 12.47 -6.47
N VAL A 14 4.28 12.79 -5.18
CA VAL A 14 4.47 11.76 -4.15
C VAL A 14 3.24 10.88 -4.05
N THR A 15 2.02 11.44 -4.10
CA THR A 15 0.78 10.63 -4.13
C THR A 15 0.77 9.62 -5.29
N LEU A 16 1.17 10.03 -6.50
CA LEU A 16 1.26 9.10 -7.63
C LEU A 16 2.32 8.01 -7.43
N VAL A 17 3.47 8.36 -6.87
CA VAL A 17 4.52 7.38 -6.53
C VAL A 17 4.02 6.40 -5.47
N THR A 18 3.32 6.90 -4.45
CA THR A 18 2.74 6.06 -3.40
C THR A 18 1.66 5.14 -3.97
N MET A 19 0.79 5.62 -4.86
CA MET A 19 -0.19 4.76 -5.56
C MET A 19 0.50 3.63 -6.34
N ALA A 20 1.59 3.95 -7.06
CA ALA A 20 2.35 2.96 -7.79
C ALA A 20 3.02 1.94 -6.84
N LEU A 21 3.58 2.41 -5.72
CA LEU A 21 4.14 1.55 -4.70
C LEU A 21 3.07 0.64 -4.10
N SER A 22 1.88 1.15 -3.78
CA SER A 22 0.77 0.36 -3.25
C SER A 22 0.34 -0.75 -4.22
N LEU A 23 0.30 -0.46 -5.52
CA LEU A 23 0.03 -1.49 -6.54
C LEU A 23 1.14 -2.54 -6.61
N VAL A 24 2.41 -2.11 -6.57
CA VAL A 24 3.54 -3.05 -6.55
C VAL A 24 3.47 -3.93 -5.31
N THR A 25 3.20 -3.37 -4.14
CA THR A 25 3.00 -4.12 -2.89
C THR A 25 1.87 -5.13 -3.02
N ALA A 26 0.72 -4.75 -3.58
CA ALA A 26 -0.39 -5.66 -3.80
C ALA A 26 -0.04 -6.82 -4.76
N LEU A 27 0.70 -6.54 -5.84
CA LEU A 27 1.14 -7.56 -6.81
C LEU A 27 2.19 -8.50 -6.22
N VAL A 28 3.14 -7.98 -5.45
CA VAL A 28 4.14 -8.78 -4.73
C VAL A 28 3.45 -9.66 -3.69
N TYR A 29 2.50 -9.11 -2.93
CA TYR A 29 1.69 -9.88 -1.98
C TYR A 29 0.94 -11.03 -2.68
N LEU A 30 0.27 -10.74 -3.80
CA LEU A 30 -0.40 -11.76 -4.60
C LEU A 30 0.57 -12.83 -5.12
N ALA A 31 1.73 -12.44 -5.64
CA ALA A 31 2.72 -13.37 -6.17
C ALA A 31 3.27 -14.32 -5.11
N ILE A 32 3.54 -13.82 -3.90
CA ILE A 32 4.09 -14.62 -2.80
C ILE A 32 3.02 -15.55 -2.21
N TYR A 33 1.81 -15.05 -1.99
CA TYR A 33 0.83 -15.74 -1.14
C TYR A 33 -0.34 -16.37 -1.89
N SER A 34 -0.58 -16.12 -3.19
CA SER A 34 -1.78 -16.57 -3.93
C SER A 34 -2.15 -18.05 -3.78
N SER A 35 -1.17 -18.94 -3.69
CA SER A 35 -1.35 -20.39 -3.53
C SER A 35 -1.19 -20.87 -2.07
N SER A 36 -0.99 -19.94 -1.14
CA SER A 36 -0.74 -20.23 0.27
C SER A 36 -1.99 -19.97 1.13
N ARG A 37 -2.04 -20.64 2.30
CA ARG A 37 -3.05 -20.38 3.32
C ARG A 37 -2.94 -18.99 3.99
N TYR A 38 -1.86 -18.27 3.75
CA TYR A 38 -1.61 -16.94 4.32
C TYR A 38 -2.11 -15.81 3.40
N MET A 39 -2.75 -16.16 2.27
CA MET A 39 -3.42 -15.20 1.40
C MET A 39 -4.67 -14.63 2.06
N SER A 40 -4.72 -13.30 2.16
CA SER A 40 -5.91 -12.53 2.47
C SER A 40 -6.35 -11.81 1.20
N TRP A 41 -7.42 -12.33 0.57
CA TRP A 41 -8.04 -11.65 -0.57
C TRP A 41 -8.62 -10.29 -0.18
N GLN A 42 -8.98 -10.11 1.09
CA GLN A 42 -9.40 -8.83 1.65
C GLN A 42 -8.24 -7.82 1.68
N ALA A 43 -7.06 -8.22 2.15
CA ALA A 43 -5.88 -7.35 2.14
C ALA A 43 -5.54 -6.89 0.72
N PHE A 44 -5.47 -7.84 -0.23
CA PHE A 44 -5.24 -7.54 -1.65
C PHE A 44 -6.33 -6.61 -2.22
N GLY A 45 -7.60 -6.98 -2.06
CA GLY A 45 -8.73 -6.26 -2.62
C GLY A 45 -8.87 -4.83 -2.07
N ILE A 46 -8.67 -4.63 -0.77
CA ILE A 46 -8.74 -3.31 -0.13
C ILE A 46 -7.62 -2.39 -0.61
N MET A 47 -6.40 -2.93 -0.79
CA MET A 47 -5.28 -2.13 -1.30
C MET A 47 -5.55 -1.65 -2.73
N VAL A 48 -5.98 -2.57 -3.60
CA VAL A 48 -6.35 -2.25 -4.99
C VAL A 48 -7.53 -1.27 -5.03
N ALA A 49 -8.53 -1.46 -4.18
CA ALA A 49 -9.66 -0.54 -4.06
C ALA A 49 -9.23 0.85 -3.60
N GLY A 50 -8.31 0.96 -2.62
CA GLY A 50 -7.74 2.23 -2.17
C GLY A 50 -7.06 3.00 -3.29
N VAL A 51 -6.26 2.30 -4.11
CA VAL A 51 -5.64 2.89 -5.31
C VAL A 51 -6.68 3.31 -6.34
N ALA A 52 -7.68 2.47 -6.61
CA ALA A 52 -8.75 2.77 -7.56
C ALA A 52 -9.55 4.01 -7.13
N VAL A 53 -9.92 4.10 -5.85
CA VAL A 53 -10.61 5.28 -5.28
C VAL A 53 -9.74 6.52 -5.39
N ALA A 54 -8.44 6.44 -5.07
CA ALA A 54 -7.52 7.56 -5.23
C ALA A 54 -7.42 8.01 -6.71
N ALA A 55 -7.36 7.07 -7.66
CA ALA A 55 -7.34 7.37 -9.09
C ALA A 55 -8.63 8.06 -9.55
N VAL A 56 -9.80 7.59 -9.09
CA VAL A 56 -11.10 8.22 -9.35
C VAL A 56 -11.14 9.64 -8.78
N LEU A 57 -10.70 9.85 -7.54
CA LEU A 57 -10.65 11.17 -6.92
C LEU A 57 -9.74 12.14 -7.70
N ILE A 58 -8.60 11.67 -8.19
CA ILE A 58 -7.73 12.47 -9.06
C ILE A 58 -8.42 12.81 -10.38
N GLY A 59 -9.12 11.85 -11.00
CA GLY A 59 -9.90 12.06 -12.23
C GLY A 59 -11.03 13.07 -12.06
N LEU A 60 -11.70 13.05 -10.91
CA LEU A 60 -12.74 14.00 -10.50
C LEU A 60 -12.17 15.34 -10.00
N LYS A 61 -10.85 15.55 -10.08
CA LYS A 61 -10.13 16.75 -9.60
C LYS A 61 -10.23 16.98 -8.09
N GLN A 62 -10.68 16.01 -7.32
CA GLN A 62 -10.74 16.00 -5.85
C GLN A 62 -9.40 15.56 -5.23
N VAL A 63 -8.30 16.15 -5.70
CA VAL A 63 -6.92 15.73 -5.37
C VAL A 63 -6.58 15.88 -3.88
N ARG A 64 -7.32 16.71 -3.15
CA ARG A 64 -7.19 16.88 -1.70
C ARG A 64 -7.50 15.59 -0.92
N PHE A 65 -8.43 14.78 -1.39
CA PHE A 65 -8.89 13.57 -0.70
C PHE A 65 -8.19 12.30 -1.17
N ALA A 66 -7.53 12.33 -2.33
CA ALA A 66 -6.80 11.20 -2.89
C ALA A 66 -5.77 10.57 -1.92
N PRO A 67 -4.88 11.33 -1.25
CA PRO A 67 -3.91 10.73 -0.32
C PRO A 67 -4.58 10.13 0.92
N SER A 68 -5.69 10.70 1.39
CA SER A 68 -6.44 10.14 2.53
C SER A 68 -7.12 8.81 2.19
N ALA A 69 -7.70 8.71 0.98
CA ALA A 69 -8.27 7.45 0.51
C ALA A 69 -7.21 6.35 0.34
N LEU A 70 -6.03 6.72 -0.18
CA LEU A 70 -4.90 5.81 -0.31
C LEU A 70 -4.40 5.32 1.06
N LEU A 71 -4.23 6.24 2.02
CA LEU A 71 -3.84 5.90 3.38
C LEU A 71 -4.81 4.91 4.04
N LEU A 72 -6.12 5.16 3.94
CA LEU A 72 -7.12 4.26 4.51
C LEU A 72 -7.06 2.87 3.86
N GLY A 73 -6.91 2.80 2.54
CA GLY A 73 -6.76 1.53 1.82
C GLY A 73 -5.52 0.76 2.24
N ASP A 74 -4.35 1.41 2.26
CA ASP A 74 -3.08 0.78 2.63
C ASP A 74 -3.09 0.33 4.10
N PHE A 75 -3.64 1.16 5.00
CA PHE A 75 -3.73 0.84 6.42
C PHE A 75 -4.65 -0.35 6.68
N LEU A 76 -5.86 -0.36 6.13
CA LEU A 76 -6.78 -1.48 6.29
C LEU A 76 -6.21 -2.76 5.65
N SER A 77 -5.58 -2.65 4.49
CA SER A 77 -4.89 -3.77 3.84
C SER A 77 -3.81 -4.36 4.75
N LEU A 78 -2.98 -3.52 5.36
CA LEU A 78 -1.95 -3.94 6.30
C LEU A 78 -2.54 -4.70 7.50
N LEU A 79 -3.66 -4.25 8.07
CA LEU A 79 -4.29 -4.94 9.18
C LEU A 79 -4.73 -6.35 8.81
N PHE A 80 -5.33 -6.54 7.63
CA PHE A 80 -5.70 -7.87 7.14
C PHE A 80 -4.48 -8.74 6.84
N TYR A 81 -3.43 -8.17 6.25
CA TYR A 81 -2.16 -8.87 6.03
C TYR A 81 -1.57 -9.38 7.35
N VAL A 82 -1.46 -8.51 8.37
CA VAL A 82 -0.93 -8.86 9.70
C VAL A 82 -1.77 -9.95 10.35
N TYR A 83 -3.10 -9.85 10.27
CA TYR A 83 -4.00 -10.87 10.82
C TYR A 83 -3.77 -12.26 10.20
N TYR A 84 -3.66 -12.36 8.87
CA TYR A 84 -3.47 -13.64 8.19
C TYR A 84 -2.07 -14.23 8.39
N ILE A 85 -1.06 -13.38 8.55
CA ILE A 85 0.32 -13.84 8.77
C ILE A 85 0.66 -14.04 10.25
N TYR A 86 -0.21 -13.63 11.17
CA TYR A 86 -0.02 -13.76 12.61
C TYR A 86 0.29 -15.21 13.03
N PHE A 87 -0.45 -16.19 12.48
CA PHE A 87 -0.21 -17.59 12.78
C PHE A 87 1.20 -18.01 12.36
N TYR A 88 1.66 -17.56 11.19
CA TYR A 88 2.99 -17.88 10.69
C TYR A 88 4.10 -17.30 11.58
N ILE A 89 3.95 -16.04 11.98
CA ILE A 89 4.86 -15.38 12.92
C ILE A 89 4.89 -16.12 14.26
N SER A 90 3.70 -16.47 14.79
CA SER A 90 3.57 -17.22 16.05
C SER A 90 4.23 -18.59 15.98
N SER A 91 4.08 -19.35 14.89
CA SER A 91 4.68 -20.67 14.75
C SER A 91 6.21 -20.64 14.66
N VAL A 92 6.78 -19.59 14.04
CA VAL A 92 8.23 -19.40 14.00
C VAL A 92 8.74 -18.95 15.37
N ALA A 93 8.07 -18.00 16.02
CA ALA A 93 8.48 -17.48 17.33
C ALA A 93 8.41 -18.51 18.46
N THR A 94 7.43 -19.43 18.41
CA THR A 94 7.27 -20.53 19.37
C THR A 94 8.19 -21.72 19.08
N GLY A 95 8.98 -21.66 18.02
CA GLY A 95 9.91 -22.73 17.64
C GLY A 95 9.24 -23.97 17.05
N ILE A 96 7.95 -23.91 16.70
CA ILE A 96 7.29 -25.01 15.98
C ILE A 96 7.87 -25.13 14.57
N GLN A 97 8.24 -23.99 13.96
CA GLN A 97 8.84 -23.93 12.64
C GLN A 97 10.26 -23.36 12.70
N PHE A 98 11.26 -24.25 12.70
CA PHE A 98 12.68 -23.92 12.89
C PHE A 98 13.38 -23.26 11.69
N SER A 99 12.73 -23.20 10.52
CA SER A 99 13.32 -22.65 9.30
C SER A 99 13.41 -21.11 9.30
N GLY A 100 12.83 -20.42 10.28
CA GLY A 100 12.77 -18.97 10.30
C GLY A 100 11.84 -18.38 9.22
N PHE A 101 12.02 -17.09 8.95
CA PHE A 101 11.25 -16.35 7.94
C PHE A 101 11.99 -16.33 6.59
N PRO A 102 11.34 -16.67 5.46
CA PRO A 102 11.91 -16.54 4.13
C PRO A 102 12.10 -15.06 3.77
N LEU A 103 13.01 -14.79 2.84
CA LEU A 103 13.27 -13.43 2.35
C LEU A 103 12.02 -12.75 1.79
N GLU A 104 11.15 -13.52 1.13
CA GLU A 104 9.87 -13.08 0.55
C GLU A 104 8.97 -12.40 1.58
N PHE A 105 8.91 -12.94 2.81
CA PHE A 105 8.14 -12.35 3.91
C PHE A 105 8.66 -10.95 4.26
N PHE A 106 9.98 -10.80 4.36
CA PHE A 106 10.60 -9.51 4.67
C PHE A 106 10.38 -8.49 3.55
N VAL A 107 10.52 -8.91 2.29
CA VAL A 107 10.28 -8.05 1.12
C VAL A 107 8.86 -7.49 1.17
N ASN A 108 7.85 -8.35 1.38
CA ASN A 108 6.47 -7.90 1.43
C ASN A 108 6.18 -7.02 2.65
N ALA A 109 6.71 -7.37 3.83
CA ALA A 109 6.54 -6.57 5.04
C ALA A 109 7.15 -5.16 4.90
N VAL A 110 8.34 -5.05 4.28
CA VAL A 110 8.99 -3.76 4.01
C VAL A 110 8.17 -2.94 3.01
N LEU A 111 7.66 -3.55 1.94
CA LEU A 111 6.83 -2.85 0.95
C LEU A 111 5.54 -2.30 1.57
N TYR A 112 4.88 -3.07 2.43
CA TYR A 112 3.74 -2.60 3.22
C TYR A 112 4.12 -1.42 4.15
N GLY A 113 5.25 -1.53 4.84
CA GLY A 113 5.76 -0.46 5.70
C GLY A 113 6.04 0.83 4.93
N LEU A 114 6.72 0.73 3.78
CA LEU A 114 7.01 1.87 2.91
C LEU A 114 5.73 2.49 2.34
N SER A 115 4.78 1.67 1.91
CA SER A 115 3.48 2.13 1.41
C SER A 115 2.75 2.94 2.48
N LEU A 116 2.69 2.43 3.71
CA LEU A 116 2.03 3.12 4.82
C LEU A 116 2.73 4.44 5.18
N VAL A 117 4.06 4.43 5.34
CA VAL A 117 4.83 5.64 5.71
C VAL A 117 4.68 6.72 4.65
N LEU A 118 4.79 6.36 3.36
CA LEU A 118 4.60 7.32 2.28
C LEU A 118 3.16 7.81 2.18
N SER A 119 2.17 6.94 2.41
CA SER A 119 0.76 7.33 2.45
C SER A 119 0.47 8.32 3.59
N ILE A 120 1.05 8.11 4.78
CA ILE A 120 0.97 9.07 5.90
C ILE A 120 1.61 10.39 5.50
N ALA A 121 2.83 10.36 4.96
CA ALA A 121 3.53 11.57 4.53
C ALA A 121 2.71 12.36 3.50
N CYS A 122 2.12 11.68 2.51
CA CYS A 122 1.29 12.31 1.46
C CYS A 122 0.12 13.12 2.01
N VAL A 123 -0.51 12.66 3.09
CA VAL A 123 -1.65 13.36 3.71
C VAL A 123 -1.25 14.74 4.24
N PHE A 124 -0.02 14.91 4.71
CA PHE A 124 0.49 16.18 5.21
C PHE A 124 1.12 17.07 4.12
N MET A 125 1.26 16.57 2.89
CA MET A 125 1.84 17.31 1.78
C MET A 125 0.79 18.09 0.99
N ARG A 126 1.15 19.30 0.55
CA ARG A 126 0.25 20.13 -0.26
C ARG A 126 -0.01 19.48 -1.62
N GLN A 127 -1.28 19.21 -1.90
CA GLN A 127 -1.74 18.50 -3.11
C GLN A 127 -2.16 19.44 -4.25
N THR A 128 -2.42 20.71 -3.94
CA THR A 128 -2.75 21.78 -4.90
C THR A 128 -1.78 22.94 -4.73
N ILE A 129 -1.43 23.59 -5.83
CA ILE A 129 -0.86 24.94 -5.80
C ILE A 129 -2.10 25.82 -5.67
N GLU A 130 -2.36 26.40 -4.50
CA GLU A 130 -3.35 27.49 -4.44
C GLU A 130 -2.76 28.70 -5.18
N GLU A 131 -3.60 29.39 -5.94
CA GLU A 131 -3.31 30.74 -6.46
C GLU A 131 -3.05 31.72 -5.32
#